data_AF-A0A0B2V388-F1
#
_entry.id   AF-A0A0B2V388-F1
#
_cell.length_a   1.000
_cell.length_b   1.000
_cell.length_c   1.000
_cell.angle_alpha   90.00
_cell.angle_beta   90.00
_cell.angle_gamma   90.00
#
_symmetry.space_group_name_H-M   'P 1'
#
loop_
_entity.id
_entity.type
_entity.pdbx_description
1 polymer ?
#
loop_
_entity_poly.entity_id
_entity_poly.type
_entity_poly.pdbx_seq_one_letter_code
_entity_poly.pdbx_strand_id
1 'polypeptide(L)'
;MRPFMLQKPDMIVSSLEPSVRSLCREWAHSEVASIEAVLSLIYSLAEIIQSGFLSSNDDLSTRAKSLVLQVLSSEVSRCGAYVVNTTFFEIICRYDKLLMASQRSLPSLLEAFLDARGLLHPSARLRARVVYLFCRFVKAHRQLLGDYVGTVLTQLAPLLAVSPAVNSLFTDDDQMFLYEATSTMIVFGSLNVQLKEQYMKELVGSLLQKFLAANDELCKTYLEKVPTDSTEMMDSLRQYLHRMVACLDEQLLPALPNIFSKFLSSASSHKTLHDFLLLVSQIFARLKSKVLNSGLDIRALFDLLWSVHSSEHDLADEVVARNLCYLNRAYLQMVLSIIANDLLPLVANCGSDFMAPLSASLLSFCTCSDTVAQKVAVSTIAKLMWRCFNNNTIAFIDISVWEQSIITVHVSVFSVVSIEEFLKLEFDAVIRNVLPLEIAHKLPEYLNSLKGKELDKKMDELFAQLRSQRSAA
;
A
#
# COMPACT_ATOMS: atom_id res chain seq x y z
N MET A 1 -29.41 -12.33 38.41
CA MET A 1 -30.19 -11.09 38.21
C MET A 1 -31.17 -11.33 37.07
N ARG A 2 -32.48 -11.44 37.36
CA ARG A 2 -33.52 -11.42 36.33
C ARG A 2 -33.60 -9.99 35.78
N PRO A 3 -33.73 -9.78 34.46
CA PRO A 3 -33.99 -8.45 33.96
C PRO A 3 -35.35 -8.02 34.51
N PHE A 4 -35.43 -6.79 35.00
CA PHE A 4 -36.69 -6.13 35.33
C PHE A 4 -37.56 -6.12 34.07
N MET A 5 -38.44 -7.11 33.93
CA MET A 5 -39.53 -7.10 32.95
C MET A 5 -40.46 -5.97 33.38
N LEU A 6 -40.40 -4.84 32.66
CA LEU A 6 -41.36 -3.74 32.77
C LEU A 6 -42.77 -4.35 32.78
N GLN A 7 -43.50 -4.14 33.88
CA GLN A 7 -44.87 -4.60 34.00
C GLN A 7 -45.72 -3.86 32.95
N LYS A 8 -46.02 -4.57 31.86
CA LYS A 8 -46.91 -4.26 30.72
C LYS A 8 -46.39 -3.21 29.71
N PRO A 9 -45.65 -3.64 28.67
CA PRO A 9 -45.29 -2.83 27.50
C PRO A 9 -46.47 -2.08 26.86
N ASP A 10 -47.66 -2.67 26.95
CA ASP A 10 -48.93 -2.09 26.50
C ASP A 10 -49.28 -0.75 27.15
N MET A 11 -48.98 -0.58 28.44
CA MET A 11 -49.23 0.70 29.13
C MET A 11 -48.31 1.80 28.64
N ILE A 12 -47.06 1.45 28.29
CA ILE A 12 -46.08 2.40 27.77
C ILE A 12 -46.51 2.87 26.38
N VAL A 13 -46.87 1.95 25.49
CA VAL A 13 -47.36 2.28 24.14
C VAL A 13 -48.62 3.13 24.21
N SER A 14 -49.59 2.74 25.05
CA SER A 14 -50.83 3.50 25.23
C SER A 14 -50.60 4.92 25.77
N SER A 15 -49.58 5.10 26.62
CA SER A 15 -49.20 6.42 27.14
C SER A 15 -48.42 7.26 26.12
N LEU A 16 -47.70 6.62 25.20
CA LEU A 16 -46.94 7.28 24.13
C LEU A 16 -47.83 7.77 22.99
N GLU A 17 -48.94 7.09 22.70
CA GLU A 17 -49.88 7.47 21.64
C GLU A 17 -50.35 8.93 21.65
N PRO A 18 -50.82 9.51 22.78
CA PRO A 18 -51.19 10.93 22.81
C PRO A 18 -49.96 11.84 22.67
N SER A 19 -48.83 11.48 23.26
CA SER A 19 -47.59 12.26 23.23
C SER A 19 -47.00 12.36 21.82
N VAL A 20 -46.98 11.26 21.06
CA VAL A 20 -46.55 11.26 19.66
C VAL A 20 -47.51 12.07 18.79
N ARG A 21 -48.83 11.95 19.02
CA ARG A 21 -49.83 12.75 18.29
C ARG A 21 -49.69 14.26 18.54
N SER A 22 -49.45 14.66 19.78
CA SER A 22 -49.18 16.04 20.16
C SER A 22 -47.87 16.51 19.53
N LEU A 23 -46.78 15.74 19.67
CA LEU A 23 -45.47 16.03 19.08
C LEU A 23 -45.58 16.28 17.57
N CYS A 24 -46.18 15.36 16.81
CA CYS A 24 -46.24 15.48 15.35
C CYS A 24 -47.04 16.72 14.88
N ARG A 25 -47.96 17.25 15.71
CA ARG A 25 -48.77 18.43 15.39
C ARG A 25 -48.15 19.75 15.87
N GLU A 26 -47.51 19.73 17.04
CA GLU A 26 -47.13 20.92 17.80
C GLU A 26 -45.63 21.00 18.10
N TRP A 27 -44.79 20.19 17.42
CA TRP A 27 -43.34 20.17 17.64
C TRP A 27 -42.69 21.56 17.62
N ALA A 28 -43.19 22.48 16.78
CA ALA A 28 -42.64 23.84 16.65
C ALA A 28 -42.82 24.70 17.91
N HIS A 29 -43.80 24.38 18.76
CA HIS A 29 -44.09 25.07 20.02
C HIS A 29 -43.69 24.24 21.25
N SER A 30 -43.15 23.04 21.03
CA SER A 30 -42.76 22.12 22.10
C SER A 30 -41.33 22.38 22.57
N GLU A 31 -41.07 22.21 23.86
CA GLU A 31 -39.71 22.29 24.39
C GLU A 31 -38.85 21.13 23.89
N VAL A 32 -37.57 21.41 23.63
CA VAL A 32 -36.59 20.43 23.15
C VAL A 32 -36.52 19.19 24.05
N ALA A 33 -36.61 19.37 25.37
CA ALA A 33 -36.58 18.27 26.34
C ALA A 33 -37.79 17.34 26.19
N SER A 34 -38.98 17.88 25.94
CA SER A 34 -40.19 17.08 25.72
C SER A 34 -40.11 16.29 24.42
N ILE A 35 -39.61 16.92 23.36
CA ILE A 35 -39.39 16.26 22.06
C ILE A 35 -38.39 15.11 22.22
N GLU A 36 -37.24 15.39 22.85
CA GLU A 36 -36.19 14.41 23.09
C GLU A 36 -36.69 13.23 23.90
N ALA A 37 -37.43 13.46 24.99
CA ALA A 37 -37.98 12.39 25.82
C ALA A 37 -38.90 11.45 25.01
N VAL A 38 -39.78 12.01 24.17
CA VAL A 38 -40.67 11.21 23.31
C VAL A 38 -39.84 10.42 22.28
N LEU A 39 -38.89 11.05 21.61
CA LEU A 39 -38.04 10.37 20.63
C LEU A 39 -37.18 9.27 21.27
N SER A 40 -36.63 9.49 22.45
CA SER A 40 -35.83 8.51 23.19
C SER A 40 -36.65 7.29 23.62
N LEU A 41 -37.93 7.49 23.99
CA LEU A 41 -38.86 6.39 24.25
C LEU A 41 -39.21 5.62 22.97
N ILE A 42 -39.44 6.32 21.85
CA ILE A 42 -39.65 5.68 20.54
C ILE A 42 -38.41 4.87 20.10
N TYR A 43 -37.22 5.42 20.29
CA TYR A 43 -35.96 4.73 20.02
C TYR A 43 -35.83 3.44 20.85
N SER A 44 -36.33 3.44 22.08
CA SER A 44 -36.25 2.29 23.01
C SER A 44 -37.37 1.26 22.85
N LEU A 45 -38.33 1.45 21.93
CA LEU A 45 -39.47 0.52 21.77
C LEU A 45 -39.04 -0.92 21.46
N ALA A 46 -37.93 -1.11 20.73
CA ALA A 46 -37.41 -2.44 20.43
C ALA A 46 -36.97 -3.21 21.70
N GLU A 47 -36.44 -2.51 22.70
CA GLU A 47 -36.08 -3.08 24.00
C GLU A 47 -37.31 -3.26 24.89
N ILE A 48 -38.27 -2.32 24.82
CA ILE A 48 -39.47 -2.32 25.67
C ILE A 48 -40.43 -3.46 25.30
N ILE A 49 -40.64 -3.73 24.00
CA ILE A 49 -41.62 -4.72 23.53
C ILE A 49 -41.00 -6.11 23.32
N GLN A 50 -39.66 -6.21 23.28
CA GLN A 50 -38.82 -7.38 22.92
C GLN A 50 -38.39 -7.42 21.44
N SER A 51 -37.24 -8.06 21.20
CA SER A 51 -36.61 -8.25 19.89
C SER A 51 -37.45 -9.15 18.99
N GLY A 52 -38.35 -8.57 18.21
CA GLY A 52 -39.23 -9.32 17.29
C GLY A 52 -40.50 -8.58 16.89
N PHE A 53 -40.86 -7.50 17.60
CA PHE A 53 -42.11 -6.76 17.34
C PHE A 53 -42.21 -6.24 15.90
N LEU A 54 -41.08 -5.93 15.24
CA LEU A 54 -41.05 -5.50 13.83
C LEU A 54 -41.64 -6.55 12.88
N SER A 55 -41.51 -7.84 13.21
CA SER A 55 -42.05 -8.95 12.41
C SER A 55 -43.45 -9.40 12.89
N SER A 56 -43.83 -9.05 14.12
CA SER A 56 -45.10 -9.48 14.71
C SER A 56 -46.28 -8.62 14.27
N ASN A 57 -47.45 -9.23 14.11
CA ASN A 57 -48.69 -8.57 13.68
C ASN A 57 -49.75 -8.53 14.80
N ASP A 58 -49.34 -8.74 16.05
CA ASP A 58 -50.21 -8.50 17.20
C ASP A 58 -50.55 -7.00 17.32
N ASP A 59 -51.64 -6.72 18.03
CA ASP A 59 -52.17 -5.36 18.19
C ASP A 59 -51.13 -4.38 18.77
N LEU A 60 -50.41 -4.81 19.82
CA LEU A 60 -49.37 -4.00 20.47
C LEU A 60 -48.25 -3.65 19.48
N SER A 61 -47.71 -4.64 18.77
CA SER A 61 -46.66 -4.40 17.76
C SER A 61 -47.15 -3.49 16.64
N THR A 62 -48.39 -3.62 16.21
CA THR A 62 -48.98 -2.79 15.15
C THR A 62 -49.11 -1.33 15.61
N ARG A 63 -49.60 -1.10 16.84
CA ARG A 63 -49.66 0.23 17.45
C ARG A 63 -48.26 0.85 17.60
N ALA A 64 -47.29 0.08 18.10
CA ALA A 64 -45.90 0.53 18.23
C ALA A 64 -45.26 0.90 16.88
N LYS A 65 -45.44 0.07 15.84
CA LYS A 65 -44.99 0.37 14.47
C LYS A 65 -45.61 1.67 13.95
N SER A 66 -46.91 1.88 14.21
CA SER A 66 -47.62 3.11 13.82
C SER A 66 -47.02 4.35 14.48
N LEU A 67 -46.61 4.28 15.75
CA LEU A 67 -45.94 5.39 16.43
C LEU A 67 -44.60 5.74 15.77
N VAL A 68 -43.79 4.74 15.46
CA VAL A 68 -42.52 4.95 14.74
C VAL A 68 -42.77 5.60 13.38
N LEU A 69 -43.72 5.08 12.59
CA LEU A 69 -44.05 5.62 11.28
C LEU A 69 -44.60 7.05 11.34
N GLN A 70 -45.37 7.40 12.38
CA GLN A 70 -45.85 8.76 12.61
C GLN A 70 -44.70 9.73 12.86
N VAL A 71 -43.72 9.35 13.70
CA VAL A 71 -42.51 10.15 13.94
C VAL A 71 -41.70 10.31 12.65
N LEU A 72 -41.46 9.22 11.91
CA LEU A 72 -40.70 9.24 10.65
C LEU A 72 -41.38 10.04 9.53
N SER A 73 -42.70 10.22 9.61
CA SER A 73 -43.46 11.05 8.66
C SER A 73 -43.62 12.50 9.14
N SER A 74 -43.11 12.84 10.32
CA SER A 74 -43.19 14.18 10.90
C SER A 74 -41.99 15.06 10.50
N GLU A 75 -42.14 16.37 10.68
CA GLU A 75 -41.08 17.35 10.44
C GLU A 75 -40.29 17.71 11.71
N VAL A 76 -40.30 16.85 12.74
CA VAL A 76 -39.64 17.10 14.04
C VAL A 76 -38.13 17.38 13.90
N SER A 77 -37.49 16.85 12.85
CA SER A 77 -36.09 17.10 12.52
C SER A 77 -35.78 18.56 12.14
N ARG A 78 -36.80 19.38 11.86
CA ARG A 78 -36.65 20.83 11.62
C ARG A 78 -36.47 21.63 12.91
N CYS A 79 -36.63 21.02 14.09
CA CYS A 79 -36.31 21.65 15.38
C CYS A 79 -34.85 22.12 15.43
N GLY A 80 -33.93 21.45 14.71
CA GLY A 80 -32.52 21.86 14.59
C GLY A 80 -31.70 21.68 15.87
N ALA A 81 -32.29 21.17 16.95
CA ALA A 81 -31.59 20.84 18.17
C ALA A 81 -30.74 19.59 17.96
N TYR A 82 -29.45 19.66 18.32
CA TYR A 82 -28.47 18.58 18.15
C TYR A 82 -28.98 17.22 18.65
N VAL A 83 -29.56 17.17 19.85
CA VAL A 83 -30.03 15.91 20.47
C VAL A 83 -31.24 15.35 19.72
N VAL A 84 -32.20 16.20 19.36
CA VAL A 84 -33.41 15.81 18.61
C VAL A 84 -33.04 15.23 17.25
N ASN A 85 -32.21 15.93 16.47
CA ASN A 85 -31.80 15.49 15.15
C ASN A 85 -31.00 14.18 15.24
N THR A 86 -30.09 14.07 16.20
CA THR A 86 -29.31 12.84 16.41
C THR A 86 -30.24 11.64 16.68
N THR A 87 -31.13 11.76 17.66
CA THR A 87 -32.07 10.68 18.00
C THR A 87 -33.01 10.36 16.83
N PHE A 88 -33.47 11.37 16.09
CA PHE A 88 -34.30 11.18 14.90
C PHE A 88 -33.61 10.34 13.82
N PHE A 89 -32.36 10.66 13.46
CA PHE A 89 -31.62 9.87 12.46
C PHE A 89 -31.30 8.44 12.96
N GLU A 90 -31.08 8.28 14.27
CA GLU A 90 -30.91 6.95 14.85
C GLU A 90 -32.19 6.10 14.78
N ILE A 91 -33.36 6.71 14.99
CA ILE A 91 -34.67 6.05 14.80
C ILE A 91 -34.82 5.57 13.35
N ILE A 92 -34.46 6.40 12.36
CA ILE A 92 -34.51 6.01 10.93
C ILE A 92 -33.70 4.73 10.69
N CYS A 93 -32.44 4.69 11.12
CA CYS A 93 -31.57 3.54 10.89
C CYS A 93 -31.93 2.32 11.76
N ARG A 94 -32.53 2.54 12.93
CA ARG A 94 -32.93 1.48 13.85
C ARG A 94 -34.17 0.73 13.36
N TYR A 95 -35.11 1.46 12.76
CA TYR A 95 -36.39 0.93 12.29
C TYR A 95 -36.50 0.91 10.76
N ASP A 96 -35.37 0.83 10.07
CA ASP A 96 -35.25 0.74 8.61
C ASP A 96 -36.14 -0.34 7.98
N LYS A 97 -36.31 -1.49 8.65
CA LYS A 97 -37.21 -2.56 8.21
C LYS A 97 -38.67 -2.11 8.02
N LEU A 98 -39.14 -1.10 8.77
CA LEU A 98 -40.49 -0.55 8.58
C LEU A 98 -40.59 0.31 7.31
N LEU A 99 -39.49 0.97 6.92
CA LEU A 99 -39.40 1.75 5.69
C LEU A 99 -39.35 0.86 4.45
N MET A 100 -38.76 -0.33 4.56
CA MET A 100 -38.84 -1.36 3.51
C MET A 100 -40.29 -1.78 3.23
N ALA A 101 -41.15 -1.83 4.26
CA ALA A 101 -42.57 -2.17 4.13
C ALA A 101 -43.44 -0.98 3.69
N SER A 102 -43.06 0.25 4.06
CA SER A 102 -43.80 1.47 3.72
C SER A 102 -42.83 2.58 3.29
N GLN A 103 -42.78 2.84 1.98
CA GLN A 103 -41.82 3.76 1.36
C GLN A 103 -42.27 5.23 1.33
N ARG A 104 -43.44 5.56 1.90
CA ARG A 104 -44.07 6.89 1.76
C ARG A 104 -43.20 8.04 2.28
N SER A 105 -42.45 7.81 3.35
CA SER A 105 -41.56 8.82 3.96
C SER A 105 -40.13 8.77 3.41
N LEU A 106 -39.79 7.82 2.53
CA LEU A 106 -38.42 7.66 2.02
C LEU A 106 -37.84 8.95 1.39
N PRO A 107 -38.60 9.70 0.54
CA PRO A 107 -38.08 10.94 -0.04
C PRO A 107 -37.77 12.03 0.98
N SER A 108 -38.69 12.26 1.93
CA SER A 108 -38.52 13.31 2.94
C SER A 108 -37.40 12.99 3.94
N LEU A 109 -37.20 11.72 4.27
CA LEU A 109 -36.08 11.27 5.09
C LEU A 109 -34.74 11.45 4.37
N LEU A 110 -34.70 11.14 3.07
CA LEU A 110 -33.51 11.33 2.25
C LEU A 110 -33.14 12.81 2.12
N GLU A 111 -34.12 13.68 1.92
CA GLU A 111 -33.93 15.14 1.95
C GLU A 111 -33.38 15.61 3.31
N ALA A 112 -33.93 15.08 4.42
CA ALA A 112 -33.45 15.42 5.77
C ALA A 112 -32.00 15.01 6.01
N PHE A 113 -31.56 13.88 5.45
CA PHE A 113 -30.14 13.48 5.51
C PHE A 113 -29.24 14.47 4.78
N LEU A 114 -29.66 14.98 3.62
CA LEU A 114 -28.79 15.73 2.71
C LEU A 114 -28.76 17.24 2.99
N ASP A 115 -29.73 17.78 3.74
CA ASP A 115 -29.84 19.22 4.00
C ASP A 115 -29.23 19.65 5.37
N ALA A 116 -29.55 20.88 5.80
CA ALA A 116 -29.06 21.49 7.05
C ALA A 116 -29.52 20.76 8.33
N ARG A 117 -30.46 19.82 8.24
CA ARG A 117 -30.85 18.95 9.35
C ARG A 117 -29.82 17.85 9.59
N GLY A 118 -29.14 17.40 8.53
CA GLY A 118 -28.23 16.25 8.52
C GLY A 118 -26.79 16.59 8.12
N LEU A 119 -26.39 16.22 6.91
CA LEU A 119 -25.01 16.34 6.41
C LEU A 119 -24.52 17.79 6.31
N LEU A 120 -25.41 18.77 6.19
CA LEU A 120 -25.06 20.19 6.16
C LEU A 120 -25.30 20.89 7.51
N HIS A 121 -25.51 20.13 8.59
CA HIS A 121 -25.81 20.69 9.90
C HIS A 121 -24.62 21.50 10.46
N PRO A 122 -24.85 22.63 11.19
CA PRO A 122 -23.76 23.47 11.71
C PRO A 122 -22.80 22.74 12.66
N SER A 123 -23.32 21.83 13.49
CA SER A 123 -22.50 21.03 14.42
C SER A 123 -21.71 19.93 13.70
N ALA A 124 -20.38 20.03 13.74
CA ALA A 124 -19.47 19.00 13.20
C ALA A 124 -19.70 17.62 13.83
N ARG A 125 -19.98 17.57 15.14
CA ARG A 125 -20.28 16.33 15.87
C ARG A 125 -21.53 15.63 15.31
N LEU A 126 -22.54 16.40 14.92
CA LEU A 126 -23.75 15.85 14.31
C LEU A 126 -23.46 15.33 12.91
N ARG A 127 -22.75 16.11 12.09
CA ARG A 127 -22.36 15.70 10.73
C ARG A 127 -21.60 14.37 10.73
N ALA A 128 -20.62 14.20 11.62
CA ALA A 128 -19.87 12.95 11.79
C ALA A 128 -20.77 11.76 12.16
N ARG A 129 -21.79 11.99 13.01
CA ARG A 129 -22.77 10.93 13.32
C ARG A 129 -23.69 10.63 12.15
N VAL A 130 -24.21 11.66 11.50
CA VAL A 130 -25.20 11.54 10.42
C VAL A 130 -24.59 10.96 9.15
N VAL A 131 -23.33 11.24 8.82
CA VAL A 131 -22.68 10.64 7.64
C VAL A 131 -22.56 9.13 7.74
N TYR A 132 -22.24 8.62 8.93
CA TYR A 132 -22.26 7.19 9.21
C TYR A 132 -23.67 6.61 9.07
N LEU A 133 -24.67 7.26 9.69
CA LEU A 133 -26.07 6.83 9.62
C LEU A 133 -26.62 6.88 8.18
N PHE A 134 -26.26 7.89 7.41
CA PHE A 134 -26.59 8.01 5.99
C PHE A 134 -26.01 6.86 5.17
N CYS A 135 -24.72 6.54 5.36
CA CYS A 135 -24.09 5.40 4.69
C CYS A 135 -24.80 4.08 5.05
N ARG A 136 -25.12 3.87 6.34
CA ARG A 136 -25.89 2.70 6.79
C ARG A 136 -27.29 2.66 6.15
N PHE A 137 -27.98 3.80 6.10
CA PHE A 137 -29.30 3.93 5.51
C PHE A 137 -29.30 3.61 4.01
N VAL A 138 -28.35 4.17 3.26
CA VAL A 138 -28.16 3.91 1.83
C VAL A 138 -27.92 2.44 1.57
N LYS A 139 -27.04 1.79 2.35
CA LYS A 139 -26.77 0.36 2.21
C LYS A 139 -28.01 -0.51 2.47
N ALA A 140 -28.80 -0.17 3.49
CA ALA A 140 -30.01 -0.90 3.84
C ALA A 140 -31.10 -0.79 2.76
N HIS A 141 -31.23 0.39 2.13
CA HIS A 141 -32.29 0.68 1.16
C HIS A 141 -31.81 0.78 -0.29
N ARG A 142 -30.62 0.27 -0.61
CA ARG A 142 -29.98 0.37 -1.94
C ARG A 142 -30.86 -0.05 -3.13
N GLN A 143 -31.79 -0.97 -2.92
CA GLN A 143 -32.73 -1.44 -3.96
C GLN A 143 -33.91 -0.49 -4.18
N LEU A 144 -34.23 0.37 -3.22
CA LEU A 144 -35.36 1.31 -3.25
C LEU A 144 -34.94 2.72 -3.65
N LEU A 145 -33.63 3.02 -3.60
CA LEU A 145 -33.10 4.35 -3.85
C LEU A 145 -32.80 4.63 -5.34
N GLY A 146 -33.11 3.68 -6.22
CA GLY A 146 -32.75 3.71 -7.64
C GLY A 146 -33.13 5.00 -8.36
N ASP A 147 -34.36 5.48 -8.16
CA ASP A 147 -34.89 6.66 -8.84
C ASP A 147 -34.40 8.00 -8.25
N TYR A 148 -33.85 7.97 -7.03
CA TYR A 148 -33.35 9.16 -6.33
C TYR A 148 -31.87 9.42 -6.61
N VAL A 149 -31.17 8.47 -7.23
CA VAL A 149 -29.71 8.51 -7.38
C VAL A 149 -29.21 9.79 -8.04
N GLY A 150 -29.83 10.26 -9.12
CA GLY A 150 -29.39 11.49 -9.80
C GLY A 150 -29.40 12.71 -8.87
N THR A 151 -30.50 12.91 -8.13
CA THR A 151 -30.65 14.02 -7.19
C THR A 151 -29.66 13.89 -6.02
N VAL A 152 -29.52 12.69 -5.46
CA VAL A 152 -28.63 12.44 -4.32
C VAL A 152 -27.16 12.67 -4.71
N LEU A 153 -26.72 12.14 -5.86
CA LEU A 153 -25.35 12.34 -6.34
C LEU A 153 -25.05 13.82 -6.58
N THR A 154 -26.00 14.58 -7.11
CA THR A 154 -25.87 16.03 -7.31
C THR A 154 -25.66 16.76 -5.98
N GLN A 155 -26.36 16.36 -4.92
CA GLN A 155 -26.22 16.97 -3.59
C GLN A 155 -24.96 16.50 -2.84
N LEU A 156 -24.47 15.28 -3.10
CA LEU A 156 -23.23 14.77 -2.50
C LEU A 156 -21.96 15.29 -3.20
N ALA A 157 -22.02 15.65 -4.48
CA ALA A 157 -20.85 16.09 -5.25
C ALA A 157 -20.07 17.25 -4.59
N PRO A 158 -20.71 18.32 -4.08
CA PRO A 158 -20.01 19.38 -3.36
C PRO A 158 -19.28 18.89 -2.10
N LEU A 159 -19.79 17.87 -1.41
CA LEU A 159 -19.19 17.29 -0.20
C LEU A 159 -17.98 16.40 -0.49
N LEU A 160 -17.85 15.93 -1.73
CA LEU A 160 -16.74 15.11 -2.21
C LEU A 160 -15.64 15.94 -2.90
N ALA A 161 -15.95 17.18 -3.25
CA ALA A 161 -15.03 18.08 -3.96
C ALA A 161 -13.72 18.30 -3.18
N VAL A 162 -12.61 18.31 -3.91
CA VAL A 162 -11.28 18.60 -3.37
C VAL A 162 -11.15 20.12 -3.19
N SER A 163 -11.65 20.63 -2.06
CA SER A 163 -11.48 22.04 -1.70
C SER A 163 -11.12 22.21 -0.22
N PRO A 164 -10.35 23.25 0.16
CA PRO A 164 -9.94 23.47 1.55
C PRO A 164 -11.13 23.63 2.50
N ALA A 165 -12.20 24.30 2.05
CA ALA A 165 -13.41 24.49 2.84
C ALA A 165 -14.15 23.17 3.10
N VAL A 166 -14.28 22.32 2.07
CA VAL A 166 -14.97 21.03 2.18
C VAL A 166 -14.16 20.02 2.99
N ASN A 167 -12.84 20.03 2.85
CA ASN A 167 -11.93 19.17 3.61
C ASN A 167 -12.01 19.43 5.13
N SER A 168 -12.53 20.59 5.56
CA SER A 168 -12.75 20.90 6.98
C SER A 168 -14.11 20.47 7.54
N LEU A 169 -15.06 20.07 6.68
CA LEU A 169 -16.43 19.73 7.10
C LEU A 169 -16.51 18.36 7.78
N PHE A 170 -15.69 17.42 7.32
CA PHE A 170 -15.64 16.02 7.72
C PHE A 170 -14.20 15.58 7.94
N THR A 171 -13.98 14.74 8.97
CA THR A 171 -12.68 14.08 9.16
C THR A 171 -12.42 13.05 8.05
N ASP A 172 -11.18 12.57 7.93
CA ASP A 172 -10.85 11.56 6.91
C ASP A 172 -11.65 10.26 7.10
N ASP A 173 -11.87 9.84 8.36
CA ASP A 173 -12.70 8.69 8.70
C ASP A 173 -14.17 8.90 8.33
N ASP A 174 -14.70 10.12 8.51
CA ASP A 174 -16.05 10.48 8.13
C ASP A 174 -16.24 10.49 6.60
N GLN A 175 -15.24 10.99 5.86
CA GLN A 175 -15.26 11.04 4.39
C GLN A 175 -15.32 9.63 3.77
N MET A 176 -14.73 8.62 4.42
CA MET A 176 -14.85 7.23 3.99
C MET A 176 -16.32 6.81 3.82
N PHE A 177 -17.20 7.20 4.76
CA PHE A 177 -18.63 6.88 4.68
C PHE A 177 -19.33 7.61 3.54
N LEU A 178 -18.91 8.83 3.17
CA LEU A 178 -19.43 9.53 1.98
C LEU A 178 -19.07 8.79 0.70
N TYR A 179 -17.80 8.39 0.54
CA TYR A 179 -17.37 7.62 -0.64
C TYR A 179 -18.10 6.28 -0.73
N GLU A 180 -18.31 5.61 0.40
CA GLU A 180 -19.00 4.33 0.44
C GLU A 180 -20.51 4.46 0.13
N ALA A 181 -21.18 5.48 0.68
CA ALA A 181 -22.57 5.77 0.37
C ALA A 181 -22.74 6.12 -1.12
N THR A 182 -21.88 7.01 -1.64
CA THR A 182 -21.92 7.47 -3.04
C THR A 182 -21.67 6.33 -4.01
N SER A 183 -20.65 5.50 -3.76
CA SER A 183 -20.37 4.31 -4.59
C SER A 183 -21.51 3.30 -4.54
N THR A 184 -22.13 3.07 -3.37
CA THR A 184 -23.33 2.22 -3.25
C THR A 184 -24.47 2.77 -4.12
N MET A 185 -24.72 4.08 -4.09
CA MET A 185 -25.74 4.73 -4.93
C MET A 185 -25.44 4.58 -6.42
N ILE A 186 -24.19 4.74 -6.85
CA ILE A 186 -23.81 4.56 -8.26
C ILE A 186 -24.04 3.10 -8.69
N VAL A 187 -23.60 2.13 -7.89
CA VAL A 187 -23.65 0.70 -8.24
C VAL A 187 -25.09 0.19 -8.29
N PHE A 188 -25.90 0.49 -7.29
CA PHE A 188 -27.27 -0.01 -7.18
C PHE A 188 -28.33 0.92 -7.78
N GLY A 189 -27.96 2.12 -8.20
CA GLY A 189 -28.87 3.09 -8.79
C GLY A 189 -29.43 2.66 -10.15
N SER A 190 -30.60 3.21 -10.48
CA SER A 190 -31.29 3.06 -11.78
C SER A 190 -30.59 3.86 -12.88
N LEU A 191 -29.29 3.64 -13.05
CA LEU A 191 -28.42 4.31 -14.03
C LEU A 191 -28.00 3.32 -15.13
N ASN A 192 -27.81 3.81 -16.36
CA ASN A 192 -27.21 3.01 -17.42
C ASN A 192 -25.71 2.77 -17.15
N VAL A 193 -25.11 1.80 -17.83
CA VAL A 193 -23.72 1.40 -17.62
C VAL A 193 -22.76 2.56 -17.86
N GLN A 194 -23.04 3.41 -18.86
CA GLN A 194 -22.20 4.56 -19.21
C GLN A 194 -22.14 5.60 -18.10
N LEU A 195 -23.29 5.96 -17.51
CA LEU A 195 -23.38 6.89 -16.39
C LEU A 195 -22.74 6.32 -15.13
N LYS A 196 -22.90 5.01 -14.88
CA LYS A 196 -22.21 4.34 -13.76
C LYS A 196 -20.70 4.41 -13.91
N GLU A 197 -20.19 4.15 -15.10
CA GLU A 197 -18.75 4.28 -15.41
C GLU A 197 -18.27 5.72 -15.22
N GLN A 198 -19.03 6.70 -15.74
CA GLN A 198 -18.70 8.12 -15.60
C GLN A 198 -18.62 8.54 -14.14
N TYR A 199 -19.67 8.32 -13.34
CA TYR A 199 -19.68 8.72 -11.94
C TYR A 199 -18.62 7.97 -11.11
N MET A 200 -18.35 6.70 -11.42
CA MET A 200 -17.28 5.97 -10.73
C MET A 200 -15.89 6.53 -11.08
N LYS A 201 -15.65 6.91 -12.34
CA LYS A 201 -14.41 7.59 -12.75
C LYS A 201 -14.25 8.94 -12.04
N GLU A 202 -15.30 9.74 -11.95
CA GLU A 202 -15.29 11.02 -11.23
C GLU A 202 -15.01 10.83 -9.74
N LEU A 203 -15.67 9.85 -9.10
CA LEU A 203 -15.49 9.53 -7.69
C LEU A 203 -14.05 9.07 -7.40
N VAL A 204 -13.53 8.11 -8.17
CA VAL A 204 -12.15 7.64 -8.03
C VAL A 204 -11.15 8.76 -8.38
N GLY A 205 -11.46 9.58 -9.37
CA GLY A 205 -10.65 10.74 -9.75
C GLY A 205 -10.51 11.74 -8.60
N SER A 206 -11.59 12.03 -7.88
CA SER A 206 -11.55 12.92 -6.70
C SER A 206 -10.68 12.35 -5.57
N LEU A 207 -10.76 11.04 -5.30
CA LEU A 207 -9.93 10.37 -4.31
C LEU A 207 -8.46 10.36 -4.73
N LEU A 208 -8.18 10.08 -6.00
CA LEU A 208 -6.83 10.12 -6.55
C LEU A 208 -6.24 11.53 -6.46
N GLN A 209 -7.01 12.57 -6.78
CA GLN A 209 -6.55 13.96 -6.63
C GLN A 209 -6.23 14.31 -5.17
N LYS A 210 -7.08 13.90 -4.20
CA LYS A 210 -6.78 14.07 -2.76
C LYS A 210 -5.48 13.37 -2.38
N PHE A 211 -5.30 12.13 -2.81
CA PHE A 211 -4.08 11.36 -2.56
C PHE A 211 -2.85 12.03 -3.17
N LEU A 212 -2.91 12.45 -4.43
CA LEU A 212 -1.79 13.10 -5.12
C LEU A 212 -1.44 14.46 -4.49
N ALA A 213 -2.44 15.25 -4.09
CA ALA A 213 -2.21 16.53 -3.43
C ALA A 213 -1.56 16.35 -2.05
N ALA A 214 -2.10 15.43 -1.23
CA ALA A 214 -1.51 15.09 0.06
C ALA A 214 -0.09 14.50 -0.11
N ASN A 215 0.12 13.69 -1.14
CA ASN A 215 1.43 13.14 -1.47
C ASN A 215 2.42 14.22 -1.91
N ASP A 216 2.02 15.17 -2.76
CA ASP A 216 2.87 16.29 -3.16
C ASP A 216 3.25 17.17 -1.96
N GLU A 217 2.29 17.46 -1.09
CA GLU A 217 2.54 18.18 0.16
C GLU A 217 3.49 17.41 1.09
N LEU A 218 3.29 16.10 1.23
CA LEU A 218 4.13 15.25 2.08
C LEU A 218 5.53 15.08 1.48
N CYS A 219 5.65 14.89 0.17
CA CYS A 219 6.92 14.86 -0.55
C CYS A 219 7.66 16.19 -0.38
N LYS A 220 7.03 17.35 -0.61
CA LYS A 220 7.67 18.67 -0.41
C LYS A 220 8.08 18.85 1.06
N THR A 221 7.17 18.60 1.99
CA THR A 221 7.41 18.81 3.41
C THR A 221 8.51 17.89 3.95
N TYR A 222 8.48 16.59 3.63
CA TYR A 222 9.47 15.64 4.15
C TYR A 222 10.80 15.67 3.38
N LEU A 223 10.78 15.80 2.05
CA LEU A 223 12.03 15.85 1.26
C LEU A 223 12.79 17.15 1.45
N GLU A 224 12.12 18.29 1.69
CA GLU A 224 12.82 19.56 1.90
C GLU A 224 13.11 19.83 3.37
N LYS A 225 12.19 19.54 4.30
CA LYS A 225 12.32 19.98 5.70
C LYS A 225 12.94 18.97 6.67
N VAL A 226 13.02 17.69 6.33
CA VAL A 226 13.67 16.71 7.22
C VAL A 226 15.18 17.01 7.29
N PRO A 227 15.75 17.33 8.46
CA PRO A 227 17.18 17.53 8.58
C PRO A 227 17.93 16.22 8.36
N THR A 228 19.06 16.29 7.67
CA THR A 228 19.93 15.14 7.38
C THR A 228 20.57 14.54 8.64
N ASP A 229 20.55 15.28 9.74
CA ASP A 229 21.21 14.94 11.00
C ASP A 229 20.35 14.02 11.88
N SER A 230 19.03 13.99 11.67
CA SER A 230 18.11 13.18 12.47
C SER A 230 17.85 11.81 11.84
N THR A 231 18.52 10.78 12.34
CA THR A 231 18.40 9.39 11.85
C THR A 231 16.95 8.88 11.88
N GLU A 232 16.18 9.17 12.93
CA GLU A 232 14.79 8.70 13.09
C GLU A 232 13.84 9.25 12.02
N MET A 233 13.97 10.54 11.67
CA MET A 233 13.14 11.15 10.63
C MET A 233 13.53 10.65 9.24
N MET A 234 14.83 10.42 8.99
CA MET A 234 15.33 9.83 7.75
C MET A 234 14.85 8.39 7.59
N ASP A 235 14.80 7.60 8.65
CA ASP A 235 14.23 6.24 8.64
C ASP A 235 12.72 6.27 8.36
N SER A 236 11.98 7.20 8.98
CA SER A 236 10.55 7.39 8.73
C SER A 236 10.27 7.78 7.28
N LEU A 237 11.07 8.70 6.73
CA LEU A 237 11.03 9.10 5.33
C LEU A 237 11.32 7.91 4.40
N ARG A 238 12.36 7.12 4.69
CA ARG A 238 12.70 5.91 3.92
C ARG A 238 11.54 4.90 3.92
N GLN A 239 10.93 4.64 5.07
CA GLN A 239 9.80 3.71 5.20
C GLN A 239 8.58 4.16 4.38
N TYR A 240 8.31 5.47 4.37
CA TYR A 240 7.31 6.07 3.50
C TYR A 240 7.67 5.90 2.02
N LEU A 241 8.90 6.19 1.62
CA LEU A 241 9.38 6.05 0.24
C LEU A 241 9.29 4.61 -0.26
N HIS A 242 9.57 3.60 0.56
CA HIS A 242 9.37 2.19 0.19
C HIS A 242 7.93 1.89 -0.26
N ARG A 243 6.93 2.52 0.37
CA ARG A 243 5.52 2.39 -0.04
C ARG A 243 5.24 3.21 -1.29
N MET A 244 5.79 4.42 -1.39
CA MET A 244 5.54 5.31 -2.53
C MET A 244 6.14 4.78 -3.83
N VAL A 245 7.33 4.17 -3.79
CA VAL A 245 7.92 3.49 -4.96
C VAL A 245 6.98 2.40 -5.49
N ALA A 246 6.27 1.68 -4.60
CA ALA A 246 5.32 0.66 -5.02
C ALA A 246 4.04 1.23 -5.65
N CYS A 247 3.56 2.37 -5.15
CA CYS A 247 2.27 2.97 -5.50
C CYS A 247 2.32 3.99 -6.66
N LEU A 248 3.37 4.82 -6.75
CA LEU A 248 3.42 5.99 -7.64
C LEU A 248 4.10 5.75 -9.00
N ASP A 249 4.87 4.65 -9.13
CA ASP A 249 5.64 4.29 -10.33
C ASP A 249 6.35 5.52 -10.96
N GLU A 250 5.99 5.93 -12.18
CA GLU A 250 6.63 7.03 -12.91
C GLU A 250 6.50 8.41 -12.26
N GLN A 251 5.47 8.63 -11.44
CA GLN A 251 5.25 9.94 -10.82
C GLN A 251 6.33 10.30 -9.80
N LEU A 252 7.10 9.31 -9.33
CA LEU A 252 8.21 9.53 -8.41
C LEU A 252 9.49 9.99 -9.14
N LEU A 253 9.61 9.77 -10.47
CA LEU A 253 10.83 10.06 -11.24
C LEU A 253 11.38 11.48 -11.02
N PRO A 254 10.57 12.56 -11.01
CA PRO A 254 11.09 13.91 -10.82
C PRO A 254 11.72 14.16 -9.45
N ALA A 255 11.29 13.43 -8.41
CA ALA A 255 11.79 13.58 -7.06
C ALA A 255 13.02 12.68 -6.75
N LEU A 256 13.31 11.69 -7.60
CA LEU A 256 14.36 10.71 -7.35
C LEU A 256 15.76 11.32 -7.16
N PRO A 257 16.22 12.33 -7.93
CA PRO A 257 17.55 12.90 -7.74
C PRO A 257 17.71 13.54 -6.37
N ASN A 258 16.70 14.27 -5.92
CA ASN A 258 16.68 14.91 -4.60
C ASN A 258 16.63 13.88 -3.47
N ILE A 259 15.89 12.78 -3.65
CA ILE A 259 15.90 11.66 -2.71
C ILE A 259 17.31 11.06 -2.63
N PHE A 260 17.92 10.76 -3.78
CA PHE A 260 19.26 10.17 -3.85
C PHE A 260 20.31 11.06 -3.17
N SER A 261 20.37 12.34 -3.52
CA SER A 261 21.35 13.27 -2.94
C SER A 261 21.19 13.41 -1.42
N LYS A 262 19.94 13.46 -0.94
CA LYS A 262 19.62 13.59 0.48
C LYS A 262 20.07 12.37 1.28
N PHE A 263 19.71 11.16 0.84
CA PHE A 263 20.16 9.94 1.51
C PHE A 263 21.67 9.71 1.40
N LEU A 264 22.28 10.10 0.28
CA LEU A 264 23.73 10.01 0.11
C LEU A 264 24.48 10.92 1.11
N SER A 265 24.00 12.14 1.32
CA SER A 265 24.59 13.08 2.29
C SER A 265 24.42 12.66 3.77
N SER A 266 23.39 11.88 4.08
CA SER A 266 23.05 11.43 5.44
C SER A 266 23.63 10.04 5.77
N ALA A 267 24.25 9.36 4.80
CA ALA A 267 24.80 8.02 4.97
C ALA A 267 26.12 8.02 5.77
N SER A 268 26.01 8.20 7.10
CA SER A 268 27.15 8.25 8.02
C SER A 268 27.53 6.90 8.65
N SER A 269 26.65 5.90 8.60
CA SER A 269 26.86 4.58 9.20
C SER A 269 26.65 3.43 8.21
N HIS A 270 27.24 2.26 8.48
CA HIS A 270 27.00 1.05 7.69
C HIS A 270 25.51 0.69 7.61
N LYS A 271 24.76 0.91 8.71
CA LYS A 271 23.33 0.63 8.78
C LYS A 271 22.51 1.56 7.90
N THR A 272 22.71 2.88 8.01
CA THR A 272 21.99 3.87 7.19
C THR A 272 22.26 3.67 5.70
N LEU A 273 23.52 3.36 5.35
CA LEU A 273 23.88 3.06 3.97
C LEU A 273 23.23 1.77 3.49
N HIS A 274 23.28 0.69 4.28
CA HIS A 274 22.59 -0.57 3.97
C HIS A 274 21.09 -0.35 3.72
N ASP A 275 20.43 0.35 4.64
CA ASP A 275 19.01 0.67 4.58
C ASP A 275 18.65 1.50 3.32
N PHE A 276 19.53 2.43 2.91
CA PHE A 276 19.38 3.18 1.67
C PHE A 276 19.55 2.29 0.42
N LEU A 277 20.54 1.38 0.39
CA LEU A 277 20.74 0.47 -0.74
C LEU A 277 19.53 -0.45 -1.00
N LEU A 278 18.80 -0.83 0.05
CA LEU A 278 17.56 -1.58 -0.09
C LEU A 278 16.49 -0.77 -0.84
N LEU A 279 16.37 0.53 -0.54
CA LEU A 279 15.46 1.44 -1.25
C LEU A 279 15.89 1.61 -2.71
N VAL A 280 17.19 1.83 -2.97
CA VAL A 280 17.74 1.93 -4.32
C VAL A 280 17.45 0.67 -5.15
N SER A 281 17.68 -0.51 -4.57
CA SER A 281 17.41 -1.78 -5.23
C SER A 281 15.92 -1.95 -5.59
N GLN A 282 15.01 -1.52 -4.70
CA GLN A 282 13.57 -1.51 -4.96
C GLN A 282 13.19 -0.55 -6.09
N ILE A 283 13.76 0.66 -6.12
CA ILE A 283 13.56 1.65 -7.17
C ILE A 283 13.96 1.06 -8.52
N PHE A 284 15.15 0.46 -8.62
CA PHE A 284 15.65 -0.17 -9.84
C PHE A 284 14.78 -1.34 -10.31
N ALA A 285 14.33 -2.19 -9.38
CA ALA A 285 13.47 -3.32 -9.71
C ALA A 285 12.08 -2.90 -10.18
N ARG A 286 11.53 -1.81 -9.62
CA ARG A 286 10.18 -1.35 -9.92
C ARG A 286 10.13 -0.49 -11.18
N LEU A 287 11.01 0.49 -11.28
CA LEU A 287 10.99 1.49 -12.36
C LEU A 287 11.80 1.04 -13.60
N LYS A 288 12.78 0.14 -13.43
CA LYS A 288 13.59 -0.42 -14.54
C LYS A 288 14.15 0.69 -15.46
N SER A 289 14.19 0.46 -16.77
CA SER A 289 14.74 1.39 -17.78
C SER A 289 14.16 2.80 -17.76
N LYS A 290 13.04 3.06 -17.08
CA LYS A 290 12.48 4.41 -16.90
C LYS A 290 13.41 5.33 -16.09
N VAL A 291 14.30 4.76 -15.28
CA VAL A 291 15.25 5.50 -14.41
C VAL A 291 16.44 6.08 -15.18
N LEU A 292 16.71 5.61 -16.40
CA LEU A 292 17.92 5.97 -17.17
C LEU A 292 18.09 7.48 -17.36
N ASN A 293 16.99 8.22 -17.48
CA ASN A 293 16.99 9.67 -17.72
C ASN A 293 16.68 10.49 -16.46
N SER A 294 16.63 9.86 -15.29
CA SER A 294 16.27 10.55 -14.04
C SER A 294 17.38 11.45 -13.51
N GLY A 295 18.63 11.33 -13.99
CA GLY A 295 19.75 12.14 -13.49
C GLY A 295 20.26 11.70 -12.12
N LEU A 296 20.20 10.40 -11.82
CA LEU A 296 20.74 9.85 -10.58
C LEU A 296 22.27 9.96 -10.55
N ASP A 297 22.82 10.43 -9.44
CA ASP A 297 24.27 10.45 -9.22
C ASP A 297 24.78 9.08 -8.76
N ILE A 298 24.79 8.13 -9.69
CA ILE A 298 25.27 6.77 -9.45
C ILE A 298 26.76 6.76 -9.13
N ARG A 299 27.53 7.68 -9.73
CA ARG A 299 28.97 7.79 -9.49
C ARG A 299 29.26 8.07 -8.02
N ALA A 300 28.62 9.10 -7.45
CA ALA A 300 28.83 9.45 -6.04
C ALA A 300 28.40 8.33 -5.07
N LEU A 301 27.34 7.56 -5.41
CA LEU A 301 26.94 6.40 -4.63
C LEU A 301 28.04 5.33 -4.56
N PHE A 302 28.62 4.96 -5.71
CA PHE A 302 29.67 3.96 -5.76
C PHE A 302 30.99 4.46 -5.17
N ASP A 303 31.36 5.72 -5.38
CA ASP A 303 32.55 6.29 -4.77
C ASP A 303 32.44 6.27 -3.22
N LEU A 304 31.26 6.57 -2.66
CA LEU A 304 30.99 6.40 -1.22
C LEU A 304 31.11 4.94 -0.78
N LEU A 305 30.48 4.01 -1.50
CA LEU A 305 30.53 2.58 -1.16
C LEU A 305 31.95 2.01 -1.20
N TRP A 306 32.73 2.36 -2.22
CA TRP A 306 34.12 1.92 -2.32
C TRP A 306 34.99 2.57 -1.25
N SER A 307 34.76 3.83 -0.88
CA SER A 307 35.46 4.44 0.25
C SER A 307 35.21 3.68 1.56
N VAL A 308 33.97 3.23 1.79
CA VAL A 308 33.60 2.41 2.96
C VAL A 308 34.20 1.01 2.86
N HIS A 309 34.25 0.38 1.68
CA HIS A 309 34.90 -0.93 1.54
C HIS A 309 36.42 -0.88 1.70
N SER A 310 37.05 0.24 1.34
CA SER A 310 38.51 0.44 1.45
C SER A 310 38.96 0.91 2.83
N SER A 311 38.07 1.41 3.69
CA SER A 311 38.43 1.83 5.05
C SER A 311 38.74 0.63 5.95
N GLU A 312 39.67 0.79 6.89
CA GLU A 312 39.92 -0.22 7.92
C GLU A 312 38.73 -0.29 8.89
N HIS A 313 38.21 -1.51 9.11
CA HIS A 313 37.10 -1.76 10.03
C HIS A 313 37.59 -2.61 11.21
N ASP A 314 37.14 -2.27 12.41
CA ASP A 314 37.36 -3.11 13.59
C ASP A 314 36.44 -4.33 13.54
N LEU A 315 36.94 -5.42 12.94
CA LEU A 315 36.23 -6.68 12.81
C LEU A 315 36.12 -7.46 14.14
N ALA A 316 36.76 -7.00 15.21
CA ALA A 316 36.57 -7.58 16.55
C ALA A 316 35.23 -7.14 17.16
N ASP A 317 34.68 -6.00 16.72
CA ASP A 317 33.32 -5.58 17.09
C ASP A 317 32.29 -6.37 16.26
N GLU A 318 31.56 -7.26 16.92
CA GLU A 318 30.51 -8.08 16.31
C GLU A 318 29.43 -7.24 15.61
N VAL A 319 29.13 -6.03 16.12
CA VAL A 319 28.11 -5.14 15.55
C VAL A 319 28.61 -4.55 14.23
N VAL A 320 29.87 -4.10 14.18
CA VAL A 320 30.51 -3.56 12.97
C VAL A 320 30.65 -4.66 11.92
N ALA A 321 31.18 -5.83 12.30
CA ALA A 321 31.33 -6.97 11.41
C ALA A 321 29.98 -7.41 10.81
N ARG A 322 28.92 -7.46 11.61
CA ARG A 322 27.57 -7.81 11.15
C ARG A 322 26.99 -6.76 10.21
N ASN A 323 27.09 -5.48 10.57
CA ASN A 323 26.55 -4.40 9.74
C ASN A 323 27.28 -4.30 8.39
N LEU A 324 28.60 -4.50 8.38
CA LEU A 324 29.40 -4.57 7.15
C LEU A 324 28.98 -5.76 6.28
N CYS A 325 28.74 -6.93 6.88
CA CYS A 325 28.22 -8.10 6.16
C CYS A 325 26.87 -7.81 5.48
N TYR A 326 25.93 -7.18 6.19
CA TYR A 326 24.65 -6.79 5.59
C TYR A 326 24.79 -5.73 4.51
N LEU A 327 25.67 -4.74 4.71
CA LEU A 327 25.98 -3.72 3.70
C LEU A 327 26.52 -4.37 2.41
N ASN A 328 27.50 -5.28 2.53
CA ASN A 328 28.08 -6.01 1.40
C ASN A 328 27.03 -6.80 0.61
N ARG A 329 26.13 -7.50 1.32
CA ARG A 329 25.01 -8.21 0.68
C ARG A 329 24.06 -7.26 -0.06
N ALA A 330 23.73 -6.11 0.54
CA ALA A 330 22.86 -5.12 -0.09
C ALA A 330 23.51 -4.45 -1.31
N TYR A 331 24.82 -4.17 -1.25
CA TYR A 331 25.62 -3.70 -2.38
C TYR A 331 25.53 -4.67 -3.56
N LEU A 332 25.83 -5.95 -3.34
CA LEU A 332 25.77 -6.96 -4.39
C LEU A 332 24.35 -7.11 -4.95
N GLN A 333 23.32 -7.06 -4.09
CA GLN A 333 21.93 -7.10 -4.52
C GLN A 333 21.53 -5.87 -5.35
N MET A 334 22.05 -4.68 -5.03
CA MET A 334 21.84 -3.47 -5.81
C MET A 334 22.51 -3.61 -7.20
N VAL A 335 23.76 -4.06 -7.26
CA VAL A 335 24.48 -4.28 -8.54
C VAL A 335 23.75 -5.32 -9.39
N LEU A 336 23.29 -6.41 -8.78
CA LEU A 336 22.46 -7.41 -9.44
C LEU A 336 21.16 -6.80 -9.99
N SER A 337 20.51 -5.90 -9.23
CA SER A 337 19.30 -5.19 -9.67
C SER A 337 19.58 -4.29 -10.88
N ILE A 338 20.73 -3.62 -10.93
CA ILE A 338 21.15 -2.83 -12.10
C ILE A 338 21.25 -3.72 -13.35
N ILE A 339 21.95 -4.85 -13.23
CA ILE A 339 22.19 -5.75 -14.37
C ILE A 339 20.91 -6.47 -14.81
N ALA A 340 20.10 -6.92 -13.85
CA ALA A 340 18.88 -7.68 -14.14
C ALA A 340 17.79 -6.81 -14.81
N ASN A 341 17.74 -5.52 -14.50
CA ASN A 341 16.68 -4.60 -14.96
C ASN A 341 17.12 -3.68 -16.11
N ASP A 342 18.15 -4.05 -16.88
CA ASP A 342 18.61 -3.31 -18.05
C ASP A 342 19.12 -1.88 -17.74
N LEU A 343 19.72 -1.69 -16.56
CA LEU A 343 20.22 -0.39 -16.09
C LEU A 343 21.73 -0.20 -16.28
N LEU A 344 22.39 -1.10 -17.01
CA LEU A 344 23.80 -0.97 -17.40
C LEU A 344 24.18 0.39 -18.00
N PRO A 345 23.32 1.09 -18.76
CA PRO A 345 23.64 2.44 -19.24
C PRO A 345 23.92 3.45 -18.12
N LEU A 346 23.31 3.30 -16.92
CA LEU A 346 23.62 4.16 -15.77
C LEU A 346 25.10 4.05 -15.36
N VAL A 347 25.63 2.82 -15.41
CA VAL A 347 27.01 2.51 -15.08
C VAL A 347 27.96 2.97 -16.18
N ALA A 348 27.60 2.73 -17.45
CA ALA A 348 28.38 3.17 -18.60
C ALA A 348 28.55 4.71 -18.66
N ASN A 349 27.51 5.44 -18.24
CA ASN A 349 27.54 6.91 -18.18
C ASN A 349 28.48 7.47 -17.09
N CYS A 350 28.97 6.64 -16.16
CA CYS A 350 29.92 7.04 -15.11
C CYS A 350 31.39 7.12 -15.57
N GLY A 351 31.65 6.83 -16.86
CA GLY A 351 32.98 6.88 -17.49
C GLY A 351 33.54 5.49 -17.84
N SER A 352 34.46 5.43 -18.81
CA SER A 352 35.12 4.19 -19.26
C SER A 352 35.82 3.44 -18.13
N ASP A 353 36.35 4.20 -17.16
CA ASP A 353 37.21 3.67 -16.10
C ASP A 353 36.40 3.08 -14.93
N PHE A 354 35.07 3.23 -14.93
CA PHE A 354 34.22 2.78 -13.84
C PHE A 354 34.01 1.26 -13.82
N MET A 355 34.08 0.60 -14.99
CA MET A 355 33.83 -0.83 -15.10
C MET A 355 34.93 -1.69 -14.45
N ALA A 356 36.18 -1.23 -14.47
CA ALA A 356 37.32 -1.93 -13.87
C ALA A 356 37.23 -2.06 -12.33
N PRO A 357 36.97 -0.99 -11.54
CA PRO A 357 36.79 -1.12 -10.10
C PRO A 357 35.52 -1.90 -9.73
N LEU A 358 34.45 -1.81 -10.54
CA LEU A 358 33.25 -2.61 -10.32
C LEU A 358 33.52 -4.11 -10.47
N SER A 359 34.22 -4.53 -11.54
CA SER A 359 34.57 -5.93 -11.75
C SER A 359 35.55 -6.45 -10.69
N ALA A 360 36.56 -5.66 -10.32
CA ALA A 360 37.49 -5.99 -9.24
C ALA A 360 36.78 -6.16 -7.89
N SER A 361 35.83 -5.28 -7.57
CA SER A 361 35.00 -5.38 -6.37
C SER A 361 34.17 -6.66 -6.35
N LEU A 362 33.48 -6.99 -7.45
CA LEU A 362 32.69 -8.23 -7.55
C LEU A 362 33.57 -9.48 -7.40
N LEU A 363 34.78 -9.47 -7.96
CA LEU A 363 35.73 -10.57 -7.87
C LEU A 363 36.20 -10.80 -6.43
N SER A 364 36.48 -9.71 -5.70
CA SER A 364 36.82 -9.79 -4.27
C SER A 364 35.69 -10.39 -3.43
N PHE A 365 34.43 -10.22 -3.82
CA PHE A 365 33.31 -10.82 -3.10
C PHE A 365 33.08 -12.29 -3.47
N CYS A 366 33.59 -12.78 -4.60
CA CYS A 366 33.56 -14.21 -4.91
C CYS A 366 34.43 -15.03 -3.94
N THR A 367 35.47 -14.41 -3.37
CA THR A 367 36.40 -15.05 -2.44
C THR A 367 36.09 -14.79 -0.97
N CYS A 368 34.99 -14.11 -0.67
CA CYS A 368 34.61 -13.79 0.71
C CYS A 368 34.10 -15.01 1.50
N SER A 369 34.23 -14.95 2.83
CA SER A 369 33.76 -16.01 3.73
C SER A 369 32.23 -16.08 3.84
N ASP A 370 31.53 -15.01 3.48
CA ASP A 370 30.07 -14.96 3.52
C ASP A 370 29.45 -15.66 2.30
N THR A 371 28.95 -16.88 2.53
CA THR A 371 28.31 -17.70 1.49
C THR A 371 27.13 -17.01 0.77
N VAL A 372 26.42 -16.08 1.42
CA VAL A 372 25.31 -15.38 0.79
C VAL A 372 25.84 -14.33 -0.19
N ALA A 373 26.79 -13.49 0.25
CA ALA A 373 27.45 -12.52 -0.61
C ALA A 373 28.16 -13.21 -1.78
N GLN A 374 28.90 -14.29 -1.53
CA GLN A 374 29.56 -15.09 -2.57
C GLN A 374 28.59 -15.55 -3.67
N LYS A 375 27.44 -16.14 -3.28
CA LYS A 375 26.43 -16.60 -4.26
C LYS A 375 25.86 -15.44 -5.09
N VAL A 376 25.58 -14.30 -4.47
CA VAL A 376 25.06 -13.13 -5.18
C VAL A 376 26.13 -12.56 -6.12
N ALA A 377 27.39 -12.46 -5.68
CA ALA A 377 28.50 -11.99 -6.49
C ALA A 377 28.70 -12.84 -7.74
N VAL A 378 28.76 -14.17 -7.59
CA VAL A 378 28.88 -15.10 -8.73
C VAL A 378 27.69 -14.99 -9.69
N SER A 379 26.46 -14.91 -9.17
CA SER A 379 25.26 -14.72 -10.00
C SER A 379 25.28 -13.38 -10.75
N THR A 380 25.81 -12.34 -10.11
CA THR A 380 25.93 -10.99 -10.67
C THR A 380 26.95 -10.96 -11.81
N ILE A 381 28.12 -11.57 -11.62
CA ILE A 381 29.15 -11.69 -12.66
C ILE A 381 28.61 -12.46 -13.87
N ALA A 382 27.96 -13.61 -13.65
CA ALA A 382 27.39 -14.42 -14.72
C ALA A 382 26.36 -13.63 -15.56
N LYS A 383 25.47 -12.87 -14.92
CA LYS A 383 24.49 -12.03 -15.62
C LYS A 383 25.11 -10.81 -16.30
N LEU A 384 26.12 -10.20 -15.68
CA LEU A 384 26.86 -9.07 -16.27
C LEU A 384 27.49 -9.51 -17.59
N MET A 385 28.16 -10.66 -17.59
CA MET A 385 28.78 -11.24 -18.77
C MET A 385 27.78 -11.51 -19.88
N TRP A 386 26.64 -12.14 -19.54
CA TRP A 386 25.58 -12.41 -20.51
C TRP A 386 25.03 -11.14 -21.16
N ARG A 387 24.83 -10.07 -20.37
CA ARG A 387 24.29 -8.79 -20.86
C ARG A 387 25.30 -7.99 -21.68
N CYS A 388 26.56 -7.91 -21.26
CA CYS A 388 27.59 -7.14 -21.97
C CYS A 388 27.87 -7.72 -23.36
N PHE A 389 27.81 -9.05 -23.53
CA PHE A 389 28.08 -9.67 -24.82
C PHE A 389 26.94 -9.52 -25.83
N ASN A 390 25.67 -9.57 -25.39
CA ASN A 390 24.53 -9.35 -26.29
C ASN A 390 24.50 -7.96 -26.93
N ASN A 391 25.15 -6.97 -26.30
CA ASN A 391 25.19 -5.58 -26.80
C ASN A 391 26.48 -5.23 -27.59
N ASN A 392 27.40 -6.18 -27.81
CA ASN A 392 28.71 -5.95 -28.45
C ASN A 392 29.57 -4.81 -27.83
N THR A 393 29.19 -4.33 -26.67
CA THR A 393 29.86 -3.24 -25.96
C THR A 393 30.66 -3.83 -24.81
N ILE A 394 31.98 -3.65 -24.91
CA ILE A 394 33.02 -3.82 -23.88
C ILE A 394 33.88 -5.08 -24.06
N ALA A 395 35.03 -4.89 -24.71
CA ALA A 395 36.13 -5.84 -24.89
C ALA A 395 37.02 -6.03 -23.64
N PHE A 396 36.46 -5.94 -22.43
CA PHE A 396 37.23 -5.60 -21.22
C PHE A 396 36.94 -6.45 -19.97
N ILE A 397 36.36 -7.65 -20.11
CA ILE A 397 36.39 -8.62 -19.00
C ILE A 397 37.65 -9.46 -19.17
N ASP A 398 38.68 -9.09 -18.42
CA ASP A 398 39.98 -9.75 -18.39
C ASP A 398 39.81 -11.24 -18.04
N ILE A 399 40.56 -12.12 -18.71
CA ILE A 399 40.46 -13.60 -18.58
C ILE A 399 40.68 -14.05 -17.12
N SER A 400 41.40 -13.26 -16.33
CA SER A 400 41.64 -13.47 -14.90
C SER A 400 40.37 -13.46 -14.03
N VAL A 401 39.32 -12.74 -14.43
CA VAL A 401 38.01 -12.71 -13.73
C VAL A 401 37.32 -14.08 -13.81
N TRP A 402 37.52 -14.80 -14.91
CA TRP A 402 36.96 -16.13 -15.15
C TRP A 402 37.62 -17.18 -14.27
N GLU A 403 38.95 -17.15 -14.17
CA GLU A 403 39.75 -18.07 -13.37
C GLU A 403 39.32 -18.05 -11.90
N GLN A 404 39.27 -16.86 -11.29
CA GLN A 404 38.96 -16.76 -9.87
C GLN A 404 37.48 -17.01 -9.54
N SER A 405 36.55 -16.68 -10.45
CA SER A 405 35.11 -16.93 -10.24
C SER A 405 34.74 -18.41 -10.33
N ILE A 406 35.36 -19.16 -11.23
CA ILE A 406 35.16 -20.61 -11.38
C ILE A 406 35.76 -21.36 -10.17
N ILE A 407 36.89 -20.87 -9.66
CA ILE A 407 37.66 -21.54 -8.61
C ILE A 407 37.07 -21.30 -7.20
N THR A 408 36.35 -20.18 -6.96
CA THR A 408 36.05 -19.74 -5.58
C THR A 408 34.63 -20.03 -5.07
N VAL A 409 34.12 -21.26 -5.26
CA VAL A 409 33.06 -21.91 -4.45
C VAL A 409 31.58 -21.59 -4.75
N HIS A 410 30.82 -22.69 -4.82
CA HIS A 410 29.38 -22.81 -5.10
C HIS A 410 28.92 -22.04 -6.33
N VAL A 411 29.57 -22.34 -7.45
CA VAL A 411 28.99 -22.04 -8.75
C VAL A 411 27.66 -22.80 -8.82
N SER A 412 26.55 -22.07 -8.69
CA SER A 412 25.26 -22.62 -9.10
C SER A 412 25.47 -23.15 -10.52
N VAL A 413 25.17 -24.43 -10.76
CA VAL A 413 25.29 -25.07 -12.07
C VAL A 413 24.76 -24.18 -13.20
N PHE A 414 23.71 -23.42 -12.91
CA PHE A 414 23.18 -22.35 -13.75
C PHE A 414 24.26 -21.42 -14.35
N SER A 415 25.22 -20.96 -13.56
CA SER A 415 26.30 -20.08 -14.01
C SER A 415 27.28 -20.81 -14.92
N VAL A 416 27.63 -22.08 -14.64
CA VAL A 416 28.52 -22.87 -15.52
C VAL A 416 27.83 -23.21 -16.84
N VAL A 417 26.56 -23.63 -16.79
CA VAL A 417 25.75 -23.92 -17.98
C VAL A 417 25.60 -22.68 -18.84
N SER A 418 25.32 -21.51 -18.23
CA SER A 418 25.24 -20.24 -18.96
C SER A 418 26.57 -19.84 -19.61
N ILE A 419 27.70 -20.25 -19.01
CA ILE A 419 29.05 -20.00 -19.54
C ILE A 419 29.40 -20.99 -20.67
N GLU A 420 29.03 -22.27 -20.56
CA GLU A 420 29.28 -23.28 -21.59
C GLU A 420 28.46 -23.03 -22.85
N GLU A 421 27.15 -22.75 -22.73
CA GLU A 421 26.28 -22.40 -23.86
C GLU A 421 26.85 -21.23 -24.68
N PHE A 422 27.63 -20.38 -24.03
CA PHE A 422 28.21 -19.16 -24.56
C PHE A 422 29.60 -19.35 -25.17
N LEU A 423 30.56 -19.94 -24.45
CA LEU A 423 31.93 -20.11 -24.94
C LEU A 423 32.03 -21.17 -26.04
N LYS A 424 31.05 -22.09 -26.15
CA LYS A 424 30.92 -23.16 -27.17
C LYS A 424 32.25 -23.84 -27.53
N LEU A 425 33.01 -23.28 -28.47
CA LEU A 425 34.28 -23.80 -28.97
C LEU A 425 35.51 -23.40 -28.15
N GLU A 426 35.46 -22.25 -27.45
CA GLU A 426 36.55 -21.76 -26.60
C GLU A 426 36.40 -22.22 -25.14
N PHE A 427 35.25 -22.80 -24.77
CA PHE A 427 34.97 -23.25 -23.40
C PHE A 427 36.00 -24.26 -22.94
N ASP A 428 36.25 -25.29 -23.75
CA ASP A 428 37.22 -26.33 -23.44
C ASP A 428 38.66 -25.80 -23.39
N ALA A 429 38.99 -24.76 -24.17
CA ALA A 429 40.31 -24.15 -24.15
C ALA A 429 40.53 -23.33 -22.87
N VAL A 430 39.54 -22.54 -22.47
CA VAL A 430 39.56 -21.76 -21.23
C VAL A 430 39.59 -22.71 -20.03
N ILE A 431 38.69 -23.69 -19.98
CA ILE A 431 38.61 -24.66 -18.87
C ILE A 431 39.91 -25.47 -18.70
N ARG A 432 40.58 -25.84 -19.81
CA ARG A 432 41.89 -26.53 -19.76
C ARG A 432 43.04 -25.66 -19.26
N ASN A 433 42.95 -24.33 -19.41
CA ASN A 433 43.94 -23.40 -18.88
C ASN A 433 43.71 -23.08 -17.40
N VAL A 434 42.44 -23.11 -16.95
CA VAL A 434 42.04 -22.71 -15.60
C VAL A 434 42.03 -23.87 -14.59
N LEU A 435 41.64 -25.08 -15.01
CA LEU A 435 41.43 -26.22 -14.13
C LEU A 435 42.47 -27.33 -14.34
N PRO A 436 42.80 -28.14 -13.31
CA PRO A 436 43.59 -29.35 -13.47
C PRO A 436 43.01 -30.24 -14.57
N LEU A 437 43.87 -30.83 -15.41
CA LEU A 437 43.49 -31.60 -16.61
C LEU A 437 42.42 -32.68 -16.32
N GLU A 438 42.49 -33.35 -15.17
CA GLU A 438 41.53 -34.39 -14.76
C GLU A 438 40.10 -33.89 -14.57
N ILE A 439 39.93 -32.60 -14.28
CA ILE A 439 38.65 -31.96 -13.96
C ILE A 439 38.17 -31.13 -15.14
N ALA A 440 39.11 -30.52 -15.88
CA ALA A 440 38.85 -29.82 -17.13
C ALA A 440 38.18 -30.72 -18.19
N HIS A 441 38.46 -32.03 -18.20
CA HIS A 441 37.81 -32.99 -19.11
C HIS A 441 36.42 -33.44 -18.66
N LYS A 442 36.15 -33.49 -17.35
CA LYS A 442 34.87 -33.97 -16.79
C LYS A 442 33.78 -32.90 -16.82
N LEU A 443 34.17 -31.63 -16.71
CA LEU A 443 33.22 -30.51 -16.64
C LEU A 443 32.35 -30.40 -17.91
N PRO A 444 32.91 -30.35 -19.14
CA PRO A 444 32.11 -30.28 -20.37
C PRO A 444 31.30 -31.56 -20.60
N GLU A 445 31.85 -32.72 -20.21
CA GLU A 445 31.18 -34.01 -20.34
C GLU A 445 29.92 -34.09 -19.47
N TYR A 446 29.97 -33.56 -18.24
CA TYR A 446 28.84 -33.52 -17.32
C TYR A 446 27.76 -32.54 -17.78
N LEU A 447 28.15 -31.36 -18.26
CA LEU A 447 27.19 -30.36 -18.72
C LEU A 447 26.43 -30.81 -19.98
N ASN A 448 27.09 -31.54 -20.88
CA ASN A 448 26.45 -32.09 -22.09
C ASN A 448 25.57 -33.33 -21.81
N SER A 449 25.89 -34.13 -20.79
CA SER A 449 25.22 -35.41 -20.52
C SER A 449 24.15 -35.35 -19.43
N LEU A 450 24.23 -34.41 -18.50
CA LEU A 450 23.36 -34.33 -17.32
C LEU A 450 22.54 -33.04 -17.31
N LYS A 451 21.32 -33.08 -16.76
CA LYS A 451 20.46 -31.89 -16.59
C LYS A 451 19.77 -31.88 -15.22
N GLY A 452 19.48 -30.69 -14.72
CA GLY A 452 18.74 -30.49 -13.47
C GLY A 452 19.50 -31.02 -12.24
N LYS A 453 18.78 -31.67 -11.31
CA LYS A 453 19.32 -32.07 -9.99
C LYS A 453 20.49 -33.06 -10.05
N GLU A 454 20.60 -33.85 -11.11
CA GLU A 454 21.71 -34.79 -11.30
C GLU A 454 23.01 -34.07 -11.67
N LEU A 455 22.91 -33.02 -12.49
CA LEU A 455 24.03 -32.14 -12.83
C LEU A 455 24.49 -31.36 -11.59
N ASP A 456 23.56 -30.83 -10.79
CA ASP A 456 23.86 -30.15 -9.51
C ASP A 456 24.72 -31.03 -8.59
N LYS A 457 24.28 -32.27 -8.38
CA LYS A 457 25.00 -33.21 -7.50
C LYS A 457 26.40 -33.56 -8.02
N LYS A 458 26.54 -33.77 -9.33
CA LYS A 458 27.83 -34.15 -9.95
C LYS A 458 28.82 -32.99 -9.99
N MET A 459 28.33 -31.77 -10.18
CA MET A 459 29.13 -30.55 -10.11
C MET A 459 29.61 -30.30 -8.69
N ASP A 460 28.74 -30.47 -7.68
CA ASP A 460 29.14 -30.38 -6.27
C ASP A 460 30.24 -31.40 -5.89
N GLU A 461 30.16 -32.63 -6.39
CA GLU A 461 31.18 -33.68 -6.21
C GLU A 461 32.53 -33.29 -6.86
N LEU A 462 32.53 -32.76 -8.09
CA LEU A 462 33.76 -32.28 -8.77
C LEU A 462 34.42 -31.11 -8.05
N PHE A 463 33.63 -30.11 -7.65
CA PHE A 463 34.15 -28.95 -6.93
C PHE A 463 34.59 -29.31 -5.49
N ALA A 464 34.05 -30.36 -4.89
CA ALA A 464 34.58 -30.92 -3.64
C ALA A 464 35.98 -31.55 -3.83
N GLN A 465 36.21 -32.28 -4.93
CA GLN A 465 37.52 -32.86 -5.27
C GLN A 465 38.59 -31.79 -5.55
N LEU A 466 38.23 -30.71 -6.25
CA LEU A 466 39.10 -29.54 -6.45
C LEU A 466 39.59 -28.94 -5.12
N ARG A 467 38.69 -28.84 -4.13
CA ARG A 467 39.01 -28.27 -2.82
C ARG A 467 39.95 -29.15 -2.01
N SER A 468 39.73 -30.47 -2.01
CA SER A 468 40.60 -31.41 -1.28
C SER A 468 42.01 -31.46 -1.86
N GLN A 469 42.16 -31.32 -3.17
CA GLN A 469 43.47 -31.25 -3.83
C GLN A 469 44.23 -29.97 -3.47
N ARG A 470 43.53 -28.85 -3.26
CA ARG A 470 44.14 -27.57 -2.84
C ARG A 470 44.44 -27.49 -1.35
N SER A 471 43.72 -28.18 -0.47
CA SER A 471 44.08 -28.25 0.97
C SER A 471 45.32 -29.11 1.25
N ALA A 472 45.76 -29.89 0.26
CA ALA A 472 46.90 -30.78 0.35
C ALA A 472 48.17 -30.22 -0.34
N ALA A 473 48.08 -29.06 -0.98
CA ALA A 473 49.16 -28.31 -1.62
C ALA A 473 49.34 -26.96 -0.93
#